data_AF-A0A812L5H8-F1
#
_entry.id   AF-A0A812L5H8-F1
#
_cell.length_a   1.000
_cell.length_b   1.000
_cell.length_c   1.000
_cell.angle_alpha   90.00
_cell.angle_beta   90.00
_cell.angle_gamma   90.00
#
_symmetry.space_group_name_H-M   'P 1'
#
loop_
_entity.id
_entity.type
_entity.pdbx_description
1 polymer ?
#
loop_
_entity_poly.entity_id
_entity_poly.type
_entity_poly.pdbx_seq_one_letter_code
_entity_poly.pdbx_strand_id
1 'polypeptide(L)'
;MASCLALLLPLGLAAIATTTGTAPSSTSAAKLLTSMTANDPECVHGAQQDHVLHMLQLETGRISSKQTQIQLNTLAVDAIVPCIPAVILALLGTAALFLVYKFVVDASPVPYTMALGVYSNFQDNFLFTLVLVRSQRLADDFHANLFVSGCLVGAHKMGTALGMLAVFLALKVSPDFWRATRAVYSTGALLQISGAVAFAACGFLGDTSLAGLVLARPLMGLGGGIQISLAFTQAAHLAGKNRALYNLRFFAAGCVGMGAGPFLSSLASAISPPKPTGQDDFEGMLAFAALAPWMQVSMLLRSIPSLDNVAERKAPRGTSRAQAVVVCLCLAMLVLRNLCLSSLEVGIAQLTQTHFGFGQLAAGVLCALTVFVTLPVLLLYEKSERVRFWLSLGAMLWTGLAAGCLLLCERFVVFYFGALLFFPMMVLNSGLVMAKMQEYAMPDGSLLDRNTTTVLGLIMADFFGRGFGAISTRIDVTLGGQRVFALTQITFVALSLLLHLVSDFTVASRSVDAKARHLQAPEIEPHTAIE
;
A
#
# COMPACT_ATOMS: atom_id res chain seq x y z
N MET A 1 2.58 27.96 -6.67
CA MET A 1 3.48 26.81 -6.92
C MET A 1 4.91 27.12 -6.49
N ALA A 2 5.57 28.16 -7.02
CA ALA A 2 6.91 28.57 -6.59
C ALA A 2 7.01 28.86 -5.07
N SER A 3 6.01 29.51 -4.48
CA SER A 3 5.99 29.80 -3.03
C SER A 3 5.75 28.55 -2.15
N CYS A 4 5.06 27.52 -2.63
CA CYS A 4 4.94 26.24 -1.91
C CYS A 4 6.20 25.39 -2.08
N LEU A 5 6.82 25.37 -3.27
CA LEU A 5 8.10 24.71 -3.50
C LEU A 5 9.21 25.33 -2.64
N ALA A 6 9.22 26.65 -2.48
CA ALA A 6 10.17 27.38 -1.63
C ALA A 6 9.99 27.09 -0.12
N LEU A 7 8.82 26.60 0.30
CA LEU A 7 8.55 26.19 1.69
C LEU A 7 8.87 24.71 1.94
N LEU A 8 8.74 23.85 0.93
CA LEU A 8 8.95 22.41 1.06
C LEU A 8 10.42 21.98 0.95
N LEU A 9 11.22 22.68 0.13
CA LEU A 9 12.66 22.40 0.02
C LEU A 9 13.41 22.61 1.35
N PRO A 10 13.19 23.72 2.09
CA PRO A 10 13.87 23.95 3.37
C PRO A 10 13.39 23.01 4.47
N LEU A 11 12.13 22.56 4.48
CA LEU A 11 11.63 21.62 5.51
C LEU A 11 12.21 20.21 5.32
N GLY A 12 12.35 19.75 4.08
CA GLY A 12 13.06 18.49 3.78
C GLY A 12 14.55 18.57 4.09
N LEU A 13 15.20 19.70 3.78
CA LEU A 13 16.63 19.92 4.06
C LEU A 13 16.92 20.19 5.54
N ALA A 14 16.03 20.88 6.26
CA ALA A 14 16.17 21.17 7.68
C ALA A 14 16.00 19.92 8.54
N ALA A 15 15.09 19.01 8.18
CA ALA A 15 14.93 17.72 8.85
C ALA A 15 16.21 16.85 8.76
N ILE A 16 16.97 16.99 7.66
CA ILE A 16 18.27 16.33 7.45
C ILE A 16 19.38 17.03 8.25
N ALA A 17 19.31 18.36 8.41
CA ALA A 17 20.35 19.16 9.07
C ALA A 17 20.29 19.14 10.62
N THR A 18 19.13 18.85 11.24
CA THR A 18 18.96 18.97 12.70
C THR A 18 19.38 17.75 13.55
N THR A 19 19.72 16.61 12.96
CA THR A 19 19.89 15.34 13.71
C THR A 19 21.33 14.82 13.85
N THR A 20 22.35 15.48 13.29
CA THR A 20 23.75 14.99 13.33
C THR A 20 24.56 15.47 14.55
N GLY A 21 23.89 15.72 15.68
CA GLY A 21 24.49 16.31 16.88
C GLY A 21 24.89 15.29 17.96
N THR A 22 25.75 14.32 17.67
CA THR A 22 26.42 13.51 18.71
C THR A 22 27.93 13.53 18.49
N ALA A 23 28.62 14.32 19.32
CA ALA A 23 30.07 14.42 19.31
C ALA A 23 30.71 13.13 19.87
N PRO A 24 31.72 12.54 19.22
CA PRO A 24 32.48 11.44 19.80
C PRO A 24 33.33 11.94 20.98
N SER A 25 33.32 11.19 22.08
CA SER A 25 34.09 11.50 23.29
C SER A 25 35.60 11.42 23.03
N SER A 26 36.27 12.56 23.19
CA SER A 26 37.70 12.76 22.95
C SER A 26 38.58 12.22 24.10
N THR A 27 38.44 10.95 24.47
CA THR A 27 39.22 10.35 25.57
C THR A 27 40.54 9.71 25.13
N SER A 28 40.79 9.55 23.82
CA SER A 28 41.99 8.88 23.31
C SER A 28 43.19 9.81 23.12
N ALA A 29 42.98 11.08 22.73
CA ALA A 29 44.06 12.05 22.52
C ALA A 29 44.74 12.48 23.84
N ALA A 30 44.00 12.48 24.96
CA ALA A 30 44.55 12.82 26.27
C ALA A 30 45.55 11.76 26.81
N LYS A 31 45.43 10.49 26.39
CA LYS A 31 46.32 9.39 26.83
C LYS A 31 47.67 9.36 26.11
N LEU A 32 47.77 9.93 24.91
CA LEU A 32 49.03 9.96 24.15
C LEU A 32 49.93 11.13 24.56
N LEU A 33 49.35 12.23 25.04
CA LEU A 33 50.10 13.37 25.57
C LEU A 33 50.63 13.14 27.00
N THR A 34 49.98 12.28 27.78
CA THR A 34 50.45 11.92 29.14
C THR A 34 51.61 10.91 29.14
N SER A 35 51.87 10.19 28.03
CA SER A 35 52.99 9.25 27.97
C SER A 35 54.32 9.87 27.52
N MET A 36 54.33 11.12 27.05
CA MET A 36 55.55 11.80 26.58
C MET A 36 56.20 12.71 27.64
N THR A 37 55.56 12.93 28.79
CA THR A 37 56.06 13.85 29.84
C THR A 37 56.65 13.15 31.06
N ALA A 38 56.95 11.85 31.00
CA ALA A 38 57.33 11.07 32.19
C ALA A 38 58.84 10.97 32.47
N ASN A 39 59.73 11.47 31.59
CA ASN A 39 61.18 11.36 31.75
C ASN A 39 61.87 12.72 31.54
N ASP A 40 61.90 13.56 32.58
CA ASP A 40 63.02 14.49 32.92
C ASP A 40 62.51 15.59 33.88
N PRO A 41 62.98 15.63 35.15
CA PRO A 41 62.55 16.63 36.11
C PRO A 41 63.65 17.67 36.30
N GLU A 42 63.93 18.55 35.35
CA GLU A 42 64.74 19.74 35.66
C GLU A 42 64.53 20.91 34.67
N CYS A 43 64.06 22.03 35.23
CA CYS A 43 64.23 23.41 34.76
C CYS A 43 63.87 23.78 33.31
N VAL A 44 62.59 24.06 33.01
CA VAL A 44 62.22 25.02 31.94
C VAL A 44 60.93 25.77 32.30
N HIS A 45 60.91 27.08 32.00
CA HIS A 45 59.84 28.06 32.22
C HIS A 45 58.38 27.59 31.98
N GLY A 46 57.59 27.52 33.05
CA GLY A 46 56.16 27.14 33.01
C GLY A 46 55.22 28.08 32.24
N ALA A 47 55.64 29.30 31.84
CA ALA A 47 54.76 30.22 31.12
C ALA A 47 54.68 29.97 29.60
N GLN A 48 55.67 29.27 29.02
CA GLN A 48 55.73 29.05 27.55
C GLN A 48 55.06 27.74 27.13
N GLN A 49 54.97 26.76 28.04
CA GLN A 49 54.37 25.45 27.79
C GLN A 49 52.83 25.53 27.73
N ASP A 50 52.21 26.35 28.57
CA ASP A 50 50.76 26.60 28.54
C ASP A 50 50.32 27.27 27.24
N HIS A 51 51.16 28.15 26.67
CA HIS A 51 50.81 28.84 25.42
C HIS A 51 50.86 27.90 24.20
N VAL A 52 51.80 26.96 24.17
CA VAL A 52 51.92 25.94 23.11
C VAL A 52 50.80 24.90 23.21
N LEU A 53 50.43 24.49 24.43
CA LEU A 53 49.32 23.56 24.65
C LEU A 53 47.98 24.18 24.21
N HIS A 54 47.76 25.47 24.50
CA HIS A 54 46.55 26.19 24.08
C HIS A 54 46.49 26.38 22.55
N MET A 55 47.63 26.62 21.88
CA MET A 55 47.71 26.68 20.41
C MET A 55 47.42 25.32 19.76
N LEU A 56 47.98 24.23 20.30
CA LEU A 56 47.72 22.87 19.80
C LEU A 56 46.26 22.46 19.99
N GLN A 57 45.63 22.83 21.11
CA GLN A 57 44.20 22.59 21.35
C GLN A 57 43.30 23.39 20.38
N LEU A 58 43.67 24.64 20.06
CA LEU A 58 42.97 25.46 19.08
C LEU A 58 43.12 24.92 17.64
N GLU A 59 44.31 24.41 17.27
CA GLU A 59 44.53 23.81 15.96
C GLU A 59 43.85 22.44 15.81
N THR A 60 43.92 21.56 16.81
CA THR A 60 43.17 20.29 16.79
C THR A 60 41.66 20.53 16.76
N GLY A 61 41.16 21.55 17.47
CA GLY A 61 39.76 21.98 17.39
C GLY A 61 39.36 22.46 15.99
N ARG A 62 40.21 23.25 15.32
CA ARG A 62 39.97 23.72 13.94
C ARG A 62 40.07 22.62 12.89
N ILE A 63 41.00 21.68 13.05
CA ILE A 63 41.14 20.54 12.13
C ILE A 63 39.93 19.62 12.29
N SER A 64 39.53 19.32 13.52
CA SER A 64 38.31 18.56 13.81
C SER A 64 37.07 19.22 13.22
N SER A 65 36.86 20.54 13.43
CA SER A 65 35.67 21.21 12.88
C SER A 65 35.66 21.27 11.36
N LYS A 66 36.81 21.49 10.70
CA LYS A 66 36.92 21.45 9.25
C LYS A 66 36.68 20.04 8.71
N GLN A 67 37.18 19.01 9.38
CA GLN A 67 37.00 17.62 8.96
C GLN A 67 35.55 17.17 9.13
N THR A 68 34.88 17.56 10.23
CA THR A 68 33.44 17.37 10.40
C THR A 68 32.63 18.12 9.35
N GLN A 69 33.01 19.35 8.99
CA GLN A 69 32.30 20.13 7.99
C GLN A 69 32.49 19.59 6.57
N ILE A 70 33.70 19.14 6.22
CA ILE A 70 33.97 18.47 4.94
C ILE A 70 33.17 17.17 4.87
N GLN A 71 33.17 16.35 5.94
CA GLN A 71 32.37 15.13 6.01
C GLN A 71 30.87 15.40 5.87
N LEU A 72 30.33 16.44 6.52
CA LEU A 72 28.92 16.80 6.39
C LEU A 72 28.57 17.21 4.95
N ASN A 73 29.44 17.97 4.28
CA ASN A 73 29.20 18.42 2.91
C ASN A 73 29.26 17.25 1.92
N THR A 74 30.21 16.32 2.05
CA THR A 74 30.22 15.11 1.23
C THR A 74 29.01 14.22 1.51
N LEU A 75 28.65 14.03 2.78
CA LEU A 75 27.49 13.21 3.17
C LEU A 75 26.17 13.78 2.62
N ALA A 76 26.02 15.12 2.62
CA ALA A 76 24.87 15.79 2.05
C ALA A 76 24.80 15.62 0.52
N VAL A 77 25.91 15.77 -0.20
CA VAL A 77 25.95 15.58 -1.66
C VAL A 77 25.65 14.12 -2.02
N ASP A 78 26.25 13.17 -1.31
CA ASP A 78 26.08 11.73 -1.54
C ASP A 78 24.64 11.26 -1.25
N ALA A 79 23.94 11.91 -0.32
CA ALA A 79 22.52 11.65 -0.05
C ALA A 79 21.58 12.33 -1.07
N ILE A 80 21.89 13.56 -1.50
CA ILE A 80 21.00 14.37 -2.35
C ILE A 80 21.02 13.90 -3.81
N VAL A 81 22.19 13.57 -4.37
CA VAL A 81 22.30 13.25 -5.80
C VAL A 81 21.44 12.05 -6.21
N PRO A 82 21.40 10.93 -5.45
CA PRO A 82 20.49 9.81 -5.74
C PRO A 82 19.00 10.17 -5.64
N CYS A 83 18.66 11.24 -4.93
CA CYS A 83 17.28 11.71 -4.79
C CYS A 83 16.80 12.55 -5.99
N ILE A 84 17.71 13.13 -6.79
CA ILE A 84 17.36 14.05 -7.88
C ILE A 84 16.36 13.42 -8.86
N PRO A 85 16.55 12.18 -9.35
CA PRO A 85 15.60 11.58 -10.29
C PRO A 85 14.22 11.37 -9.67
N ALA A 86 14.16 10.95 -8.40
CA ALA A 86 12.90 10.81 -7.67
C ALA A 86 12.18 12.16 -7.52
N VAL A 87 12.92 13.25 -7.23
CA VAL A 87 12.38 14.61 -7.18
C VAL A 87 11.81 15.04 -8.53
N ILE A 88 12.56 14.84 -9.62
CA ILE A 88 12.09 15.20 -10.97
C ILE A 88 10.81 14.43 -11.32
N LEU A 89 10.80 13.11 -11.11
CA LEU A 89 9.63 12.27 -11.38
C LEU A 89 8.42 12.66 -10.53
N ALA A 90 8.61 12.94 -9.24
CA ALA A 90 7.54 13.39 -8.36
C ALA A 90 6.99 14.76 -8.76
N LEU A 91 7.85 15.70 -9.17
CA LEU A 91 7.43 17.02 -9.67
C LEU A 91 6.67 16.92 -10.99
N LEU A 92 7.16 16.11 -11.94
CA LEU A 92 6.47 15.86 -13.21
C LEU A 92 5.12 15.17 -12.97
N GLY A 93 5.07 14.17 -12.09
CA GLY A 93 3.83 13.51 -11.68
C GLY A 93 2.84 14.49 -11.04
N THR A 94 3.31 15.35 -10.14
CA THR A 94 2.49 16.40 -9.50
C THR A 94 1.94 17.37 -10.54
N ALA A 95 2.77 17.83 -11.47
CA ALA A 95 2.37 18.73 -12.54
C ALA A 95 1.33 18.08 -13.47
N ALA A 96 1.56 16.82 -13.88
CA ALA A 96 0.64 16.07 -14.71
C ALA A 96 -0.72 15.88 -14.04
N LEU A 97 -0.74 15.49 -12.76
CA LEU A 97 -1.98 15.37 -12.00
C LEU A 97 -2.71 16.69 -11.86
N PHE A 98 -1.99 17.76 -11.55
CA PHE A 98 -2.59 19.10 -11.49
C PHE A 98 -3.26 19.47 -12.81
N LEU A 99 -2.60 19.21 -13.96
CA LEU A 99 -3.17 19.45 -15.29
C LEU A 99 -4.40 18.57 -15.56
N VAL A 100 -4.35 17.28 -15.22
CA VAL A 100 -5.49 16.35 -15.36
C VAL A 100 -6.68 16.83 -14.53
N TYR A 101 -6.47 17.15 -13.25
CA TYR A 101 -7.55 17.64 -12.40
C TYR A 101 -8.07 19.00 -12.85
N LYS A 102 -7.21 19.88 -13.38
CA LYS A 102 -7.63 21.21 -13.84
C LYS A 102 -8.42 21.16 -15.14
N PHE A 103 -8.02 20.34 -16.11
CA PHE A 103 -8.52 20.40 -17.48
C PHE A 103 -9.36 19.19 -17.91
N VAL A 104 -9.17 18.02 -17.29
CA VAL A 104 -9.84 16.77 -17.70
C VAL A 104 -10.95 16.38 -16.72
N VAL A 105 -10.71 16.53 -15.42
CA VAL A 105 -11.70 16.20 -14.40
C VAL A 105 -12.75 17.31 -14.32
N ASP A 106 -14.01 16.92 -14.57
CA ASP A 106 -15.16 17.80 -14.42
C ASP A 106 -15.19 18.44 -13.02
N ALA A 107 -15.45 19.75 -12.99
CA ALA A 107 -15.55 20.56 -11.78
C ALA A 107 -16.79 20.23 -10.94
N SER A 108 -17.76 19.51 -11.51
CA SER A 108 -18.99 19.16 -10.79
C SER A 108 -18.72 18.27 -9.57
N PRO A 109 -19.54 18.37 -8.50
CA PRO A 109 -19.20 17.78 -7.20
C PRO A 109 -18.95 16.28 -7.21
N VAL A 110 -19.79 15.54 -7.94
CA VAL A 110 -19.77 14.08 -7.95
C VAL A 110 -18.56 13.54 -8.73
N PRO A 111 -18.35 13.87 -10.02
CA PRO A 111 -17.18 13.43 -10.77
C PRO A 111 -15.86 13.81 -10.12
N TYR A 112 -15.75 15.01 -9.55
CA TYR A 112 -14.55 15.46 -8.86
C TYR A 112 -14.24 14.58 -7.64
N THR A 113 -15.23 14.37 -6.77
CA THR A 113 -15.10 13.52 -5.57
C THR A 113 -14.78 12.07 -5.93
N MET A 114 -15.42 11.54 -6.96
CA MET A 114 -15.11 10.22 -7.49
C MET A 114 -13.67 10.14 -8.00
N ALA A 115 -13.20 11.14 -8.75
CA ALA A 115 -11.82 11.19 -9.20
C ALA A 115 -10.83 11.21 -8.01
N LEU A 116 -11.09 11.99 -6.96
CA LEU A 116 -10.28 11.97 -5.72
C LEU A 116 -10.16 10.55 -5.16
N GLY A 117 -11.28 9.83 -5.06
CA GLY A 117 -11.32 8.45 -4.59
C GLY A 117 -10.48 7.49 -5.44
N VAL A 118 -10.62 7.56 -6.76
CA VAL A 118 -9.84 6.76 -7.72
C VAL A 118 -8.34 7.00 -7.54
N TYR A 119 -7.93 8.27 -7.40
CA TYR A 119 -6.53 8.62 -7.20
C TYR A 119 -5.99 8.19 -5.82
N SER A 120 -6.74 8.39 -4.74
CA SER A 120 -6.35 7.91 -3.41
C SER A 120 -6.14 6.40 -3.39
N ASN A 121 -6.96 5.64 -4.11
CA ASN A 121 -6.75 4.20 -4.25
C ASN A 121 -5.50 3.86 -5.06
N PHE A 122 -5.25 4.56 -6.17
CA PHE A 122 -4.00 4.41 -6.92
C PHE A 122 -2.80 4.65 -6.00
N GLN A 123 -2.78 5.78 -5.30
CA GLN A 123 -1.64 6.19 -4.48
C GLN A 123 -1.39 5.26 -3.30
N ASP A 124 -2.42 4.85 -2.58
CA ASP A 124 -2.26 3.91 -1.46
C ASP A 124 -1.65 2.58 -1.92
N ASN A 125 -2.14 2.02 -3.03
CA ASN A 125 -1.61 0.78 -3.58
C ASN A 125 -0.21 0.95 -4.17
N PHE A 126 0.08 2.11 -4.73
CA PHE A 126 1.40 2.49 -5.19
C PHE A 126 2.42 2.54 -4.03
N LEU A 127 2.11 3.24 -2.93
CA LEU A 127 2.98 3.34 -1.75
C LEU A 127 3.14 2.01 -1.00
N PHE A 128 2.07 1.20 -0.98
CA PHE A 128 2.13 -0.16 -0.45
C PHE A 128 3.18 -0.99 -1.19
N THR A 129 3.10 -1.02 -2.52
CA THR A 129 3.92 -1.90 -3.38
C THR A 129 5.31 -1.36 -3.69
N LEU A 130 5.55 -0.06 -3.50
CA LEU A 130 6.84 0.60 -3.78
C LEU A 130 8.04 -0.11 -3.11
N VAL A 131 7.86 -0.62 -1.89
CA VAL A 131 8.93 -1.26 -1.12
C VAL A 131 9.13 -2.74 -1.44
N LEU A 132 8.27 -3.38 -2.24
CA LEU A 132 8.25 -4.84 -2.43
C LEU A 132 9.62 -5.39 -2.85
N VAL A 133 10.20 -4.83 -3.92
CA VAL A 133 11.43 -5.33 -4.56
C VAL A 133 12.64 -5.21 -3.65
N ARG A 134 12.70 -4.16 -2.82
CA ARG A 134 13.85 -3.81 -1.98
C ARG A 134 13.68 -4.19 -0.51
N SER A 135 12.47 -4.56 -0.09
CA SER A 135 12.15 -4.85 1.32
C SER A 135 13.01 -5.94 1.95
N GLN A 136 13.55 -6.88 1.16
CA GLN A 136 14.45 -7.91 1.69
C GLN A 136 15.83 -7.35 2.00
N ARG A 137 16.46 -6.68 1.04
CA ARG A 137 17.76 -6.03 1.26
C ARG A 137 17.70 -5.01 2.38
N LEU A 138 16.64 -4.19 2.41
CA LEU A 138 16.44 -3.24 3.50
C LEU A 138 16.30 -3.93 4.87
N ALA A 139 15.83 -5.18 4.94
CA ALA A 139 15.82 -5.92 6.20
C ALA A 139 17.22 -6.49 6.52
N ASP A 140 17.93 -6.99 5.51
CA ASP A 140 19.28 -7.55 5.62
C ASP A 140 20.29 -6.49 6.09
N ASP A 141 20.16 -5.23 5.65
CA ASP A 141 20.98 -4.09 6.08
C ASP A 141 20.87 -3.79 7.57
N PHE A 142 19.74 -4.14 8.19
CA PHE A 142 19.50 -4.01 9.63
C PHE A 142 19.74 -5.34 10.37
N HIS A 143 20.38 -6.32 9.72
CA HIS A 143 20.59 -7.68 10.22
C HIS A 143 19.29 -8.35 10.70
N ALA A 144 18.17 -8.01 10.06
CA ALA A 144 16.87 -8.53 10.41
C ALA A 144 16.55 -9.82 9.65
N ASN A 145 15.63 -10.62 10.19
CA ASN A 145 15.17 -11.81 9.50
C ASN A 145 14.14 -11.48 8.40
N LEU A 146 13.89 -12.46 7.53
CA LEU A 146 12.93 -12.33 6.42
C LEU A 146 11.49 -12.04 6.89
N PHE A 147 11.13 -12.41 8.12
CA PHE A 147 9.83 -12.08 8.68
C PHE A 147 9.64 -10.56 8.81
N VAL A 148 10.68 -9.83 9.26
CA VAL A 148 10.63 -8.36 9.31
C VAL A 148 10.43 -7.75 7.93
N SER A 149 11.07 -8.29 6.89
CA SER A 149 10.84 -7.84 5.50
C SER A 149 9.36 -7.95 5.10
N GLY A 150 8.70 -9.03 5.51
CA GLY A 150 7.26 -9.22 5.30
C GLY A 150 6.42 -8.21 6.08
N CYS A 151 6.78 -7.96 7.34
CA CYS A 151 6.14 -6.93 8.16
C CYS A 151 6.30 -5.54 7.55
N LEU A 152 7.47 -5.19 7.03
CA LEU A 152 7.72 -3.91 6.38
C LEU A 152 6.75 -3.65 5.20
N VAL A 153 6.50 -4.67 4.39
CA VAL A 153 5.54 -4.61 3.28
C VAL A 153 4.11 -4.53 3.82
N GLY A 154 3.71 -5.52 4.63
CA GLY A 154 2.32 -5.73 5.08
C GLY A 154 1.79 -4.68 6.06
N ALA A 155 2.66 -4.08 6.87
CA ALA A 155 2.27 -3.12 7.90
C ALA A 155 1.58 -1.87 7.32
N HIS A 156 1.89 -1.49 6.07
CA HIS A 156 1.16 -0.45 5.35
C HIS A 156 -0.33 -0.81 5.18
N LYS A 157 -0.65 -2.03 4.76
CA LYS A 157 -2.05 -2.45 4.56
C LYS A 157 -2.78 -2.69 5.87
N MET A 158 -2.08 -3.12 6.91
CA MET A 158 -2.62 -3.10 8.27
C MET A 158 -2.99 -1.67 8.71
N GLY A 159 -2.12 -0.69 8.46
CA GLY A 159 -2.42 0.73 8.66
C GLY A 159 -3.62 1.20 7.85
N THR A 160 -3.71 0.78 6.59
CA THR A 160 -4.85 1.09 5.70
C THR A 160 -6.16 0.58 6.32
N ALA A 161 -6.18 -0.66 6.82
CA ALA A 161 -7.33 -1.22 7.51
C ALA A 161 -7.70 -0.45 8.79
N LEU A 162 -6.71 -0.01 9.59
CA LEU A 162 -6.96 0.83 10.76
C LEU A 162 -7.58 2.19 10.38
N GLY A 163 -7.14 2.79 9.27
CA GLY A 163 -7.67 4.05 8.76
C GLY A 163 -9.11 3.89 8.28
N MET A 164 -9.39 2.78 7.60
CA MET A 164 -10.75 2.43 7.19
C MET A 164 -11.68 2.19 8.38
N LEU A 165 -11.18 1.51 9.42
CA LEU A 165 -11.89 1.28 10.67
C LEU A 165 -12.21 2.60 11.39
N ALA A 166 -11.27 3.55 11.43
CA ALA A 166 -11.49 4.86 12.04
C ALA A 166 -12.64 5.63 11.35
N VAL A 167 -12.65 5.66 10.01
CA VAL A 167 -13.75 6.28 9.24
C VAL A 167 -15.06 5.52 9.42
N PHE A 168 -15.02 4.19 9.47
CA PHE A 168 -16.20 3.37 9.74
C PHE A 168 -16.85 3.71 11.09
N LEU A 169 -16.04 3.80 12.15
CA LEU A 169 -16.51 4.18 13.48
C LEU A 169 -17.04 5.63 13.50
N ALA A 170 -16.36 6.55 12.81
CA ALA A 170 -16.82 7.93 12.67
C ALA A 170 -18.19 8.02 11.98
N LEU A 171 -18.43 7.22 10.93
CA LEU A 171 -19.72 7.15 10.23
C LEU A 171 -20.83 6.53 11.08
N LYS A 172 -20.49 5.65 12.04
CA LYS A 172 -21.47 5.11 13.00
C LYS A 172 -21.87 6.14 14.05
N VAL A 173 -20.96 7.03 14.45
CA VAL A 173 -21.25 8.12 15.39
C VAL A 173 -21.95 9.29 14.69
N SER A 174 -21.50 9.64 13.49
CA SER A 174 -22.02 10.74 12.68
C SER A 174 -22.26 10.28 11.24
N PRO A 175 -23.51 9.91 10.88
CA PRO A 175 -23.85 9.48 9.53
C PRO A 175 -23.52 10.51 8.45
N ASP A 176 -23.50 11.80 8.76
CA ASP A 176 -23.14 12.88 7.83
C ASP A 176 -21.63 13.04 7.61
N PHE A 177 -20.78 12.27 8.31
CA PHE A 177 -19.32 12.38 8.23
C PHE A 177 -18.78 12.21 6.80
N TRP A 178 -19.47 11.48 5.92
CA TRP A 178 -19.06 11.32 4.51
C TRP A 178 -19.11 12.62 3.70
N ARG A 179 -19.81 13.65 4.18
CA ARG A 179 -19.86 14.99 3.55
C ARG A 179 -18.65 15.84 3.89
N ALA A 180 -17.90 15.52 4.95
CA ALA A 180 -16.71 16.25 5.41
C ALA A 180 -15.46 16.03 4.52
N THR A 181 -15.66 15.99 3.20
CA THR A 181 -14.69 15.58 2.18
C THR A 181 -13.32 16.25 2.36
N ARG A 182 -13.29 17.59 2.41
CA ARG A 182 -12.03 18.33 2.47
C ARG A 182 -11.22 18.03 3.73
N ALA A 183 -11.87 18.04 4.89
CA ALA A 183 -11.20 17.79 6.16
C ALA A 183 -10.62 16.36 6.19
N VAL A 184 -11.44 15.36 5.83
CA VAL A 184 -11.04 13.95 5.89
C VAL A 184 -9.93 13.63 4.89
N TYR A 185 -10.03 14.09 3.63
CA TYR A 185 -8.96 13.88 2.65
C TYR A 185 -7.66 14.59 3.05
N SER A 186 -7.74 15.81 3.60
CA SER A 186 -6.56 16.56 4.06
C SER A 186 -5.89 15.87 5.25
N THR A 187 -6.67 15.43 6.24
CA THR A 187 -6.15 14.65 7.38
C THR A 187 -5.49 13.36 6.91
N GLY A 188 -6.14 12.61 6.01
CA GLY A 188 -5.55 11.41 5.42
C GLY A 188 -4.24 11.70 4.68
N ALA A 189 -4.18 12.80 3.92
CA ALA A 189 -2.99 13.19 3.17
C ALA A 189 -1.83 13.57 4.09
N LEU A 190 -2.11 14.37 5.12
CA LEU A 190 -1.10 14.78 6.12
C LEU A 190 -0.54 13.58 6.88
N LEU A 191 -1.39 12.63 7.29
CA LEU A 191 -0.95 11.39 7.94
C LEU A 191 -0.09 10.55 6.99
N GLN A 192 -0.50 10.42 5.73
CA GLN A 192 0.24 9.65 4.74
C GLN A 192 1.60 10.28 4.42
N ILE A 193 1.66 11.60 4.24
CA ILE A 193 2.90 12.37 4.06
C ILE A 193 3.80 12.21 5.29
N SER A 194 3.25 12.38 6.49
CA SER A 194 4.02 12.26 7.75
C SER A 194 4.63 10.86 7.89
N GLY A 195 3.84 9.82 7.65
CA GLY A 195 4.32 8.44 7.68
C GLY A 195 5.38 8.14 6.62
N ALA A 196 5.23 8.69 5.41
CA ALA A 196 6.20 8.54 4.34
C ALA A 196 7.54 9.25 4.62
N VAL A 197 7.48 10.48 5.15
CA VAL A 197 8.67 11.24 5.56
C VAL A 197 9.36 10.54 6.72
N ALA A 198 8.63 10.06 7.72
CA ALA A 198 9.19 9.28 8.82
C ALA A 198 9.85 7.99 8.33
N PHE A 199 9.20 7.27 7.40
CA PHE A 199 9.75 6.05 6.81
C PHE A 199 11.07 6.32 6.07
N ALA A 200 11.10 7.34 5.21
CA ALA A 200 12.31 7.71 4.49
C ALA A 200 13.42 8.21 5.43
N ALA A 201 13.08 9.05 6.42
CA ALA A 201 14.05 9.55 7.40
C ALA A 201 14.69 8.40 8.19
N CYS A 202 13.90 7.43 8.67
CA CYS A 202 14.45 6.24 9.32
C CYS A 202 15.34 5.42 8.38
N GLY A 203 14.97 5.33 7.09
CA GLY A 203 15.77 4.61 6.10
C GLY A 203 17.10 5.31 5.78
N PHE A 204 17.12 6.65 5.71
CA PHE A 204 18.32 7.43 5.42
C PHE A 204 19.28 7.55 6.61
N LEU A 205 18.74 7.64 7.83
CA LEU A 205 19.57 7.88 9.01
C LEU A 205 20.41 6.65 9.40
N GLY A 206 20.01 5.43 9.01
CA GLY A 206 20.75 4.18 9.24
C GLY A 206 20.84 3.73 10.70
N ASP A 207 20.96 4.67 11.64
CA ASP A 207 21.08 4.46 13.09
C ASP A 207 19.73 4.27 13.78
N THR A 208 18.62 4.51 13.08
CA THR A 208 17.29 4.34 13.68
C THR A 208 16.96 2.87 13.87
N SER A 209 16.23 2.55 14.95
CA SER A 209 15.77 1.19 15.15
C SER A 209 14.88 0.76 13.98
N LEU A 210 15.11 -0.45 13.47
CA LEU A 210 14.26 -1.15 12.51
C LEU A 210 12.77 -1.09 12.86
N ALA A 211 12.45 -1.04 14.16
CA ALA A 211 11.10 -0.80 14.65
C ALA A 211 10.51 0.52 14.13
N GLY A 212 11.28 1.61 14.06
CA GLY A 212 10.87 2.88 13.50
C GLY A 212 10.45 2.78 12.02
N LEU A 213 11.24 2.08 11.20
CA LEU A 213 10.90 1.80 9.79
C LEU A 213 9.57 1.04 9.67
N VAL A 214 9.40 -0.01 10.46
CA VAL A 214 8.18 -0.83 10.44
C VAL A 214 6.98 -0.04 10.97
N LEU A 215 7.13 0.79 12.01
CA LEU A 215 6.05 1.58 12.62
C LEU A 215 5.63 2.79 11.77
N ALA A 216 6.53 3.35 10.96
CA ALA A 216 6.19 4.42 10.02
C ALA A 216 5.23 3.96 8.91
N ARG A 217 5.30 2.67 8.53
CA ARG A 217 4.46 2.08 7.47
C ARG A 217 2.96 2.06 7.82
N PRO A 218 2.52 1.62 9.02
CA PRO A 218 1.14 1.76 9.46
C PRO A 218 0.63 3.19 9.45
N LEU A 219 1.44 4.17 9.86
CA LEU A 219 1.03 5.58 9.84
C LEU A 219 0.77 6.07 8.41
N MET A 220 1.66 5.70 7.47
CA MET A 220 1.48 5.99 6.05
C MET A 220 0.21 5.34 5.49
N GLY A 221 -0.03 4.07 5.84
CA GLY A 221 -1.23 3.34 5.45
C GLY A 221 -2.51 3.91 6.06
N LEU A 222 -2.48 4.34 7.33
CA LEU A 222 -3.61 4.93 8.06
C LEU A 222 -4.21 6.10 7.28
N GLY A 223 -3.37 6.99 6.76
CA GLY A 223 -3.80 8.10 5.92
C GLY A 223 -4.50 7.65 4.64
N GLY A 224 -3.94 6.63 3.95
CA GLY A 224 -4.55 6.04 2.75
C GLY A 224 -5.89 5.38 3.04
N GLY A 225 -6.00 4.65 4.15
CA GLY A 225 -7.22 3.99 4.60
C GLY A 225 -8.36 4.95 4.89
N ILE A 226 -8.07 6.09 5.51
CA ILE A 226 -9.06 7.16 5.75
C ILE A 226 -9.64 7.65 4.42
N GLN A 227 -8.79 7.92 3.44
CA GLN A 227 -9.21 8.43 2.13
C GLN A 227 -10.00 7.37 1.32
N ILE A 228 -9.53 6.12 1.31
CA ILE A 228 -10.17 5.01 0.60
C ILE A 228 -11.55 4.71 1.19
N SER A 229 -11.68 4.65 2.51
CA SER A 229 -12.97 4.37 3.16
C SER A 229 -13.99 5.47 2.88
N LEU A 230 -13.55 6.73 2.92
CA LEU A 230 -14.39 7.86 2.54
C LEU A 230 -14.80 7.75 1.06
N ALA A 231 -13.88 7.45 0.16
CA ALA A 231 -14.16 7.30 -1.27
C ALA A 231 -15.21 6.21 -1.55
N PHE A 232 -15.12 5.06 -0.90
CA PHE A 232 -16.11 3.99 -1.02
C PHE A 232 -17.48 4.38 -0.47
N THR A 233 -17.50 5.08 0.66
CA THR A 233 -18.73 5.58 1.26
C THR A 233 -19.40 6.59 0.33
N GLN A 234 -18.64 7.56 -0.16
CA GLN A 234 -19.11 8.56 -1.13
C GLN A 234 -19.59 7.90 -2.42
N ALA A 235 -18.92 6.88 -2.92
CA ALA A 235 -19.36 6.15 -4.10
C ALA A 235 -20.71 5.44 -3.89
N ALA A 236 -20.94 4.90 -2.69
CA ALA A 236 -22.21 4.28 -2.34
C ALA A 236 -23.37 5.29 -2.37
N HIS A 237 -23.12 6.54 -1.96
CA HIS A 237 -24.12 7.62 -1.96
C HIS A 237 -24.27 8.31 -3.33
N LEU A 238 -23.17 8.61 -4.01
CA LEU A 238 -23.13 9.54 -5.14
C LEU A 238 -23.26 8.87 -6.52
N ALA A 239 -22.76 7.63 -6.68
CA ALA A 239 -22.59 7.08 -8.03
C ALA A 239 -23.90 6.69 -8.73
N GLY A 240 -25.00 6.55 -7.99
CA GLY A 240 -26.33 6.28 -8.54
C GLY A 240 -26.34 5.06 -9.47
N LYS A 241 -26.78 5.24 -10.73
CA LYS A 241 -26.80 4.19 -11.76
C LYS A 241 -25.39 3.81 -12.26
N ASN A 242 -24.40 4.69 -12.09
CA ASN A 242 -23.03 4.52 -12.57
C ASN A 242 -22.09 3.86 -11.55
N ARG A 243 -22.63 3.31 -10.44
CA ARG A 243 -21.84 2.70 -9.36
C ARG A 243 -20.91 1.59 -9.84
N ALA A 244 -21.38 0.74 -10.75
CA ALA A 244 -20.57 -0.35 -11.31
C ALA A 244 -19.33 0.20 -12.05
N LEU A 245 -19.53 1.21 -12.91
CA LEU A 245 -18.44 1.86 -13.64
C LEU A 245 -17.45 2.57 -12.71
N TYR A 246 -17.95 3.21 -11.65
CA TYR A 246 -17.07 3.82 -10.66
C TYR A 246 -16.21 2.79 -9.94
N ASN A 247 -16.83 1.72 -9.43
CA ASN A 247 -16.11 0.64 -8.76
C ASN A 247 -15.04 0.04 -9.67
N LEU A 248 -15.35 -0.09 -10.97
CA LEU A 248 -14.41 -0.57 -11.97
C LEU A 248 -13.19 0.36 -12.11
N ARG A 249 -13.41 1.68 -12.26
CA ARG A 249 -12.34 2.68 -12.35
C ARG A 249 -11.49 2.73 -11.09
N PHE A 250 -12.16 2.70 -9.94
CA PHE A 250 -11.51 2.67 -8.63
C PHE A 250 -10.58 1.45 -8.55
N PHE A 251 -11.07 0.28 -8.94
CA PHE A 251 -10.31 -0.95 -8.95
C PHE A 251 -9.15 -0.94 -9.94
N ALA A 252 -9.38 -0.49 -11.19
CA ALA A 252 -8.35 -0.35 -12.20
C ALA A 252 -7.21 0.56 -11.72
N ALA A 253 -7.54 1.68 -11.06
CA ALA A 253 -6.55 2.57 -10.47
C ALA A 253 -5.74 1.89 -9.37
N GLY A 254 -6.36 1.04 -8.55
CA GLY A 254 -5.65 0.20 -7.59
C GLY A 254 -4.64 -0.74 -8.27
N CYS A 255 -5.03 -1.41 -9.36
CA CYS A 255 -4.13 -2.25 -10.15
C CYS A 255 -2.98 -1.46 -10.79
N VAL A 256 -3.27 -0.29 -11.35
CA VAL A 256 -2.21 0.59 -11.88
C VAL A 256 -1.24 0.99 -10.77
N GLY A 257 -1.73 1.31 -9.56
CA GLY A 257 -0.91 1.63 -8.41
C GLY A 257 0.00 0.46 -8.00
N MET A 258 -0.58 -0.74 -7.86
CA MET A 258 0.16 -1.95 -7.51
C MET A 258 1.27 -2.30 -8.51
N GLY A 259 1.06 -2.05 -9.81
CA GLY A 259 2.09 -2.28 -10.83
C GLY A 259 3.13 -1.15 -10.89
N ALA A 260 2.68 0.10 -10.69
CA ALA A 260 3.56 1.26 -10.72
C ALA A 260 4.59 1.28 -9.59
N GLY A 261 4.24 0.78 -8.39
CA GLY A 261 5.14 0.70 -7.24
C GLY A 261 6.47 0.00 -7.55
N PRO A 262 6.46 -1.32 -7.85
CA PRO A 262 7.69 -2.07 -8.14
C PRO A 262 8.39 -1.56 -9.40
N PHE A 263 7.65 -1.11 -10.42
CA PHE A 263 8.25 -0.53 -11.63
C PHE A 263 9.05 0.75 -11.33
N LEU A 264 8.43 1.73 -10.66
CA LEU A 264 9.06 3.01 -10.37
C LEU A 264 10.12 2.89 -9.27
N SER A 265 9.95 2.00 -8.30
CA SER A 265 10.99 1.68 -7.30
C SER A 265 12.26 1.18 -7.99
N SER A 266 12.11 0.18 -8.87
CA SER A 266 13.24 -0.38 -9.62
C SER A 266 13.86 0.61 -10.59
N LEU A 267 13.05 1.42 -11.27
CA LEU A 267 13.54 2.47 -12.17
C LEU A 267 14.30 3.56 -11.40
N ALA A 268 13.76 4.01 -10.26
CA ALA A 268 14.38 5.03 -9.41
C ALA A 268 15.75 4.56 -8.91
N SER A 269 15.89 3.31 -8.49
CA SER A 269 17.20 2.77 -8.12
C SER A 269 18.15 2.62 -9.33
N ALA A 270 17.64 2.24 -10.51
CA ALA A 270 18.48 2.02 -11.69
C ALA A 270 19.06 3.32 -12.27
N ILE A 271 18.39 4.45 -12.04
CA ILE A 271 18.86 5.78 -12.48
C ILE A 271 19.65 6.53 -11.40
N SER A 272 19.71 5.99 -10.17
CA SER A 272 20.58 6.53 -9.13
C SER A 272 22.04 6.27 -9.52
N PRO A 273 22.95 7.25 -9.35
CA PRO A 273 24.36 7.03 -9.62
C PRO A 273 24.91 5.95 -8.70
N PRO A 274 25.80 5.07 -9.23
CA PRO A 274 26.39 4.01 -8.43
C PRO A 274 27.22 4.61 -7.30
N LYS A 275 27.03 4.09 -6.08
CA LYS A 275 27.84 4.51 -4.93
C LYS A 275 29.24 3.87 -4.99
N PRO A 276 30.32 4.64 -4.69
CA PRO A 276 31.69 4.11 -4.69
C PRO A 276 31.92 2.99 -3.66
N THR A 277 31.10 2.92 -2.62
CA THR A 277 31.29 2.02 -1.46
C THR A 277 30.64 0.65 -1.63
N GLY A 278 29.94 0.39 -2.75
CA GLY A 278 29.20 -0.87 -2.95
C GLY A 278 28.05 -1.09 -1.98
N GLN A 279 27.64 -0.05 -1.22
CA GLN A 279 26.45 -0.07 -0.37
C GLN A 279 25.18 0.13 -1.22
N ASP A 280 24.10 -0.53 -0.80
CA ASP A 280 22.91 -0.83 -1.59
C ASP A 280 22.06 0.37 -2.05
N ASP A 281 21.51 0.29 -3.28
CA ASP A 281 20.77 1.35 -3.99
C ASP A 281 19.28 1.52 -3.58
N PHE A 282 18.96 1.76 -2.30
CA PHE A 282 17.56 1.98 -1.88
C PHE A 282 17.18 3.46 -1.67
N GLU A 283 18.12 4.40 -1.80
CA GLU A 283 17.90 5.84 -1.61
C GLU A 283 16.88 6.40 -2.59
N GLY A 284 16.97 5.99 -3.87
CA GLY A 284 16.03 6.41 -4.90
C GLY A 284 14.60 5.99 -4.55
N MET A 285 14.41 4.78 -4.04
CA MET A 285 13.12 4.30 -3.55
C MET A 285 12.65 5.10 -2.32
N LEU A 286 13.50 5.33 -1.32
CA LEU A 286 13.14 6.09 -0.12
C LEU A 286 12.75 7.53 -0.45
N ALA A 287 13.52 8.20 -1.32
CA ALA A 287 13.21 9.53 -1.81
C ALA A 287 11.86 9.55 -2.52
N PHE A 288 11.60 8.57 -3.40
CA PHE A 288 10.34 8.48 -4.10
C PHE A 288 9.17 8.17 -3.14
N ALA A 289 9.40 7.34 -2.12
CA ALA A 289 8.42 7.07 -1.05
C ALA A 289 8.06 8.35 -0.29
N ALA A 290 9.04 9.17 0.06
CA ALA A 290 8.84 10.44 0.76
C ALA A 290 8.08 11.48 -0.09
N LEU A 291 8.36 11.51 -1.39
CA LEU A 291 7.89 12.58 -2.29
C LEU A 291 6.56 12.27 -2.96
N ALA A 292 6.30 11.01 -3.32
CA ALA A 292 5.07 10.66 -4.02
C ALA A 292 3.78 11.08 -3.30
N PRO A 293 3.68 11.03 -1.94
CA PRO A 293 2.45 11.44 -1.29
C PRO A 293 2.10 12.92 -1.43
N TRP A 294 3.10 13.78 -1.66
CA TRP A 294 2.92 15.21 -1.85
C TRP A 294 2.12 15.54 -3.11
N MET A 295 2.04 14.61 -4.06
CA MET A 295 1.20 14.73 -5.24
C MET A 295 -0.27 14.99 -4.87
N GLN A 296 -0.76 14.50 -3.70
CA GLN A 296 -2.11 14.79 -3.19
C GLN A 296 -2.36 16.25 -2.90
N VAL A 297 -1.33 17.00 -2.48
CA VAL A 297 -1.48 18.41 -2.12
C VAL A 297 -1.99 19.20 -3.33
N SER A 298 -1.53 18.87 -4.53
CA SER A 298 -1.98 19.53 -5.76
C SER A 298 -3.50 19.44 -5.98
N MET A 299 -4.10 18.32 -5.56
CA MET A 299 -5.53 18.06 -5.69
C MET A 299 -6.35 18.71 -4.57
N LEU A 300 -5.76 18.82 -3.38
CA LEU A 300 -6.35 19.47 -2.20
C LEU A 300 -6.29 21.00 -2.26
N LEU A 301 -5.41 21.58 -3.09
CA LEU A 301 -5.33 23.02 -3.31
C LEU A 301 -6.56 23.58 -4.05
N ARG A 302 -7.29 22.75 -4.78
CA ARG A 302 -8.54 23.15 -5.43
C ARG A 302 -9.69 23.08 -4.43
N SER A 303 -10.60 24.06 -4.50
CA SER A 303 -11.82 24.04 -3.68
C SER A 303 -12.60 22.75 -3.95
N ILE A 304 -12.77 21.92 -2.90
CA ILE A 304 -13.56 20.70 -2.99
C ILE A 304 -15.03 21.11 -2.89
N PRO A 305 -15.84 20.80 -3.91
CA PRO A 305 -17.26 21.16 -3.90
C PRO A 305 -18.02 20.47 -2.76
N SER A 306 -18.98 21.18 -2.17
CA SER A 306 -19.82 20.63 -1.08
C SER A 306 -20.79 19.56 -1.59
N LEU A 307 -21.09 18.59 -0.72
CA LEU A 307 -22.05 17.49 -0.94
C LEU A 307 -23.37 17.68 -0.17
N ASP A 308 -23.60 18.84 0.47
CA ASP A 308 -24.75 19.08 1.37
C ASP A 308 -26.12 18.91 0.68
N ASN A 309 -26.18 19.11 -0.64
CA ASN A 309 -27.44 19.06 -1.39
C ASN A 309 -27.77 17.68 -2.00
N VAL A 310 -27.00 16.64 -1.70
CA VAL A 310 -27.21 15.32 -2.33
C VAL A 310 -28.18 14.47 -1.51
N ALA A 311 -29.35 14.19 -2.09
CA ALA A 311 -30.40 13.41 -1.44
C ALA A 311 -29.99 11.96 -1.14
N GLU A 312 -30.40 11.48 0.03
CA GLU A 312 -30.16 10.11 0.47
C GLU A 312 -31.12 9.12 -0.21
N ARG A 313 -30.60 7.92 -0.52
CA ARG A 313 -31.41 6.81 -1.03
C ARG A 313 -31.72 5.85 0.11
N LYS A 314 -33.00 5.52 0.28
CA LYS A 314 -33.47 4.48 1.22
C LYS A 314 -33.28 3.10 0.61
N ALA A 315 -32.72 2.14 1.36
CA ALA A 315 -32.67 0.75 0.91
C ALA A 315 -33.97 -0.03 1.16
N PRO A 316 -34.20 -1.13 0.42
CA PRO A 316 -35.31 -2.05 0.64
C PRO A 316 -35.20 -2.83 1.97
N ARG A 317 -36.35 -3.28 2.49
CA ARG A 317 -36.49 -4.01 3.76
C ARG A 317 -36.62 -5.53 3.54
N GLY A 318 -35.90 -6.30 4.35
CA GLY A 318 -36.02 -7.76 4.46
C GLY A 318 -34.72 -8.42 4.91
N THR A 319 -34.74 -9.11 6.05
CA THR A 319 -33.60 -9.90 6.55
C THR A 319 -33.89 -11.39 6.45
N SER A 320 -32.88 -12.17 6.05
CA SER A 320 -32.90 -13.63 6.12
C SER A 320 -31.59 -14.15 6.71
N ARG A 321 -31.63 -15.20 7.54
CA ARG A 321 -30.42 -15.84 8.10
C ARG A 321 -29.48 -16.36 6.99
N ALA A 322 -30.04 -16.85 5.88
CA ALA A 322 -29.25 -17.35 4.76
C ALA A 322 -28.42 -16.24 4.08
N GLN A 323 -28.93 -15.00 4.05
CA GLN A 323 -28.17 -13.85 3.54
C GLN A 323 -26.93 -13.59 4.40
N ALA A 324 -27.07 -13.67 5.73
CA ALA A 324 -25.95 -13.52 6.67
C ALA A 324 -24.83 -14.52 6.37
N VAL A 325 -25.20 -15.79 6.18
CA VAL A 325 -24.25 -16.87 5.90
C VAL A 325 -23.51 -16.60 4.59
N VAL A 326 -24.23 -16.25 3.51
CA VAL A 326 -23.60 -15.93 2.21
C VAL A 326 -22.65 -14.74 2.34
N VAL A 327 -23.03 -13.70 3.07
CA VAL A 327 -22.17 -12.53 3.33
C VAL A 327 -20.90 -12.93 4.08
N CYS A 328 -21.00 -13.73 5.15
CA CYS A 328 -19.83 -14.20 5.90
C CYS A 328 -18.89 -15.06 5.05
N LEU A 329 -19.43 -15.95 4.20
CA LEU A 329 -18.64 -16.73 3.25
C LEU A 329 -17.92 -15.83 2.23
N CYS A 330 -18.59 -14.77 1.74
CA CYS A 330 -17.96 -13.80 0.84
C CYS A 330 -16.85 -13.01 1.53
N LEU A 331 -17.03 -12.61 2.79
CA LEU A 331 -15.98 -11.96 3.58
C LEU A 331 -14.74 -12.86 3.73
N ALA A 332 -14.95 -14.15 4.04
CA ALA A 332 -13.85 -15.12 4.12
C ALA A 332 -13.13 -15.30 2.77
N MET A 333 -13.88 -15.39 1.66
CA MET A 333 -13.30 -15.44 0.31
C MET A 333 -12.48 -14.18 -0.02
N LEU A 334 -12.96 -12.99 0.38
CA LEU A 334 -12.22 -11.74 0.18
C LEU A 334 -10.88 -11.75 0.92
N VAL A 335 -10.83 -12.28 2.16
CA VAL A 335 -9.59 -12.41 2.94
C VAL A 335 -8.62 -13.36 2.24
N LEU A 336 -9.06 -14.59 1.92
CA LEU A 336 -8.22 -15.60 1.28
C LEU A 336 -7.67 -15.14 -0.07
N ARG A 337 -8.49 -14.47 -0.87
CA ARG A 337 -8.04 -13.88 -2.13
C ARG A 337 -6.96 -12.81 -1.91
N ASN A 338 -7.12 -11.96 -0.89
CA ASN A 338 -6.15 -10.90 -0.64
C ASN A 338 -4.86 -11.43 -0.02
N LEU A 339 -4.93 -12.51 0.77
CA LEU A 339 -3.77 -13.33 1.15
C LEU A 339 -3.05 -13.78 -0.13
N CYS A 340 -3.74 -14.48 -1.04
CA CYS A 340 -3.17 -14.93 -2.32
C CYS A 340 -2.45 -13.81 -3.09
N LEU A 341 -3.12 -12.68 -3.30
CA LEU A 341 -2.53 -11.60 -4.12
C LEU A 341 -1.30 -10.99 -3.49
N SER A 342 -1.38 -10.60 -2.22
CA SER A 342 -0.22 -9.99 -1.57
C SER A 342 0.92 -11.00 -1.44
N SER A 343 0.59 -12.28 -1.25
CA SER A 343 1.58 -13.33 -1.26
C SER A 343 2.22 -13.49 -2.63
N LEU A 344 1.44 -13.46 -3.71
CA LEU A 344 1.95 -13.56 -5.06
C LEU A 344 2.86 -12.39 -5.45
N GLU A 345 2.52 -11.16 -5.04
CA GLU A 345 3.35 -9.96 -5.27
C GLU A 345 4.74 -10.10 -4.63
N VAL A 346 4.77 -10.44 -3.33
CA VAL A 346 6.02 -10.65 -2.59
C VAL A 346 6.78 -11.87 -3.12
N GLY A 347 6.06 -12.95 -3.42
CA GLY A 347 6.64 -14.22 -3.86
C GLY A 347 7.30 -14.11 -5.23
N ILE A 348 6.67 -13.43 -6.18
CA ILE A 348 7.28 -13.14 -7.49
C ILE A 348 8.54 -12.30 -7.30
N ALA A 349 8.46 -11.21 -6.53
CA ALA A 349 9.61 -10.34 -6.31
C ALA A 349 10.78 -11.09 -5.66
N GLN A 350 10.51 -11.90 -4.63
CA GLN A 350 11.52 -12.67 -3.92
C GLN A 350 12.11 -13.80 -4.76
N LEU A 351 11.28 -14.70 -5.29
CA LEU A 351 11.74 -15.88 -6.03
C LEU A 351 12.51 -15.48 -7.30
N THR A 352 12.08 -14.42 -7.98
CA THR A 352 12.79 -13.89 -9.15
C THR A 352 14.22 -13.46 -8.79
N GLN A 353 14.44 -12.87 -7.61
CA GLN A 353 15.76 -12.46 -7.15
C GLN A 353 16.57 -13.63 -6.59
N THR A 354 16.01 -14.38 -5.64
CA THR A 354 16.77 -15.37 -4.85
C THR A 354 16.89 -16.72 -5.55
N HIS A 355 15.84 -17.19 -6.22
CA HIS A 355 15.82 -18.50 -6.85
C HIS A 355 16.30 -18.46 -8.31
N PHE A 356 15.86 -17.43 -9.05
CA PHE A 356 16.17 -17.31 -10.47
C PHE A 356 17.34 -16.35 -10.79
N GLY A 357 17.89 -15.65 -9.79
CA GLY A 357 19.09 -14.84 -9.94
C GLY A 357 18.91 -13.55 -10.75
N PHE A 358 17.68 -13.07 -10.96
CA PHE A 358 17.46 -11.81 -11.67
C PHE A 358 17.82 -10.61 -10.79
N GLY A 359 18.35 -9.56 -11.41
CA GLY A 359 18.56 -8.28 -10.75
C GLY A 359 17.23 -7.62 -10.34
N GLN A 360 17.32 -6.65 -9.43
CA GLN A 360 16.13 -5.96 -8.87
C GLN A 360 15.35 -5.17 -9.92
N LEU A 361 16.02 -4.63 -10.94
CA LEU A 361 15.33 -3.96 -12.04
C LEU A 361 14.41 -4.93 -12.77
N ALA A 362 14.94 -6.08 -13.19
CA ALA A 362 14.17 -7.13 -13.84
C ALA A 362 13.06 -7.66 -12.93
N ALA A 363 13.34 -7.92 -11.65
CA ALA A 363 12.33 -8.39 -10.69
C ALA A 363 11.16 -7.40 -10.54
N GLY A 364 11.44 -6.10 -10.45
CA GLY A 364 10.40 -5.07 -10.36
C GLY A 364 9.58 -4.92 -11.63
N VAL A 365 10.22 -4.95 -12.80
CA VAL A 365 9.53 -4.93 -14.10
C VAL A 365 8.64 -6.17 -14.26
N LEU A 366 9.15 -7.36 -13.94
CA LEU A 366 8.39 -8.61 -14.03
C LEU A 366 7.20 -8.62 -13.06
N CYS A 367 7.38 -8.13 -11.84
CA CYS A 367 6.29 -7.95 -10.87
C CYS A 367 5.23 -6.97 -11.43
N ALA A 368 5.64 -5.82 -11.95
CA ALA A 368 4.74 -4.83 -12.53
C ALA A 368 3.95 -5.36 -13.73
N LEU A 369 4.61 -6.09 -14.63
CA LEU A 369 3.99 -6.73 -15.80
C LEU A 369 2.90 -7.72 -15.37
N THR A 370 3.14 -8.53 -14.34
CA THR A 370 2.13 -9.45 -13.79
C THR A 370 0.88 -8.70 -13.34
N VAL A 371 1.05 -7.56 -12.69
CA VAL A 371 -0.08 -6.73 -12.25
C VAL A 371 -0.78 -6.08 -13.44
N PHE A 372 -0.04 -5.49 -14.37
CA PHE A 372 -0.59 -4.75 -15.52
C PHE A 372 -1.38 -5.64 -16.49
N VAL A 373 -1.09 -6.94 -16.58
CA VAL A 373 -1.91 -7.90 -17.34
C VAL A 373 -3.37 -7.94 -16.86
N THR A 374 -3.65 -7.53 -15.63
CA THR A 374 -5.04 -7.39 -15.14
C THR A 374 -5.85 -6.38 -15.95
N LEU A 375 -5.24 -5.27 -16.39
CA LEU A 375 -5.96 -4.18 -17.06
C LEU A 375 -6.62 -4.63 -18.39
N PRO A 376 -5.91 -5.25 -19.34
CA PRO A 376 -6.56 -5.74 -20.55
C PRO A 376 -7.62 -6.81 -20.25
N VAL A 377 -7.39 -7.72 -19.29
CA VAL A 377 -8.41 -8.72 -18.91
C VAL A 377 -9.66 -8.04 -18.33
N LEU A 378 -9.49 -7.00 -17.53
CA LEU A 378 -10.58 -6.19 -16.98
C LEU A 378 -11.39 -5.50 -18.09
N LEU A 379 -10.71 -4.90 -19.07
CA LEU A 379 -11.34 -4.25 -20.23
C LEU A 379 -12.09 -5.25 -21.12
N LEU A 380 -11.53 -6.45 -21.32
CA LEU A 380 -12.18 -7.53 -22.07
C LEU A 380 -13.44 -8.05 -21.33
N TYR A 381 -13.35 -8.18 -20.00
CA TYR A 381 -14.48 -8.57 -19.16
C TYR A 381 -15.63 -7.56 -19.25
N GLU A 382 -15.33 -6.25 -19.22
CA GLU A 382 -16.34 -5.21 -19.32
C GLU A 382 -17.04 -5.21 -20.70
N LYS A 383 -16.25 -5.24 -21.78
CA LYS A 383 -16.77 -5.06 -23.15
C LYS A 383 -17.59 -6.22 -23.68
N SER A 384 -17.36 -7.45 -23.23
CA SER A 384 -17.94 -8.65 -23.85
C SER A 384 -18.85 -9.41 -22.92
N GLU A 385 -20.16 -9.42 -23.20
CA GLU A 385 -21.15 -10.24 -22.49
C GLU A 385 -20.83 -11.73 -22.58
N ARG A 386 -20.36 -12.19 -23.74
CA ARG A 386 -19.89 -13.56 -23.92
C ARG A 386 -18.77 -13.86 -22.92
N VAL A 387 -17.79 -12.97 -22.80
CA VAL A 387 -16.68 -13.13 -21.85
C VAL A 387 -17.18 -13.12 -20.41
N ARG A 388 -18.19 -12.30 -20.05
CA ARG A 388 -18.78 -12.32 -18.70
C ARG A 388 -19.41 -13.67 -18.35
N PHE A 389 -20.04 -14.34 -19.31
CA PHE A 389 -20.58 -15.69 -19.11
C PHE A 389 -19.47 -16.72 -18.86
N TRP A 390 -18.40 -16.70 -19.66
CA TRP A 390 -17.26 -17.60 -19.49
C TRP A 390 -16.47 -17.33 -18.21
N LEU A 391 -16.33 -16.07 -17.82
CA LEU A 391 -15.64 -15.62 -16.63
C LEU A 391 -16.58 -15.54 -15.43
N SER A 392 -17.30 -16.64 -15.18
CA SER A 392 -18.00 -16.82 -13.91
C SER A 392 -17.01 -16.90 -12.75
N LEU A 393 -17.49 -16.59 -11.54
CA LEU A 393 -16.69 -16.70 -10.31
C LEU A 393 -16.02 -18.09 -10.19
N GLY A 394 -16.79 -19.15 -10.44
CA GLY A 394 -16.28 -20.53 -10.46
C GLY A 394 -15.20 -20.75 -11.52
N ALA A 395 -15.40 -20.28 -12.75
CA ALA A 395 -14.40 -20.43 -13.82
C ALA A 395 -13.08 -19.72 -13.49
N MET A 396 -13.14 -18.51 -12.91
CA MET A 396 -11.95 -17.79 -12.45
C MET A 396 -11.21 -18.54 -11.33
N LEU A 397 -11.94 -19.12 -10.36
CA LEU A 397 -11.36 -19.90 -9.27
C LEU A 397 -10.71 -21.20 -9.77
N TRP A 398 -11.35 -21.92 -10.69
CA TRP A 398 -10.76 -23.11 -11.32
C TRP A 398 -9.53 -22.77 -12.15
N THR A 399 -9.58 -21.65 -12.90
CA THR A 399 -8.41 -21.16 -13.66
C THR A 399 -7.28 -20.75 -12.72
N GLY A 400 -7.60 -20.08 -11.60
CA GLY A 400 -6.65 -19.76 -10.54
C GLY A 400 -6.02 -21.02 -9.93
N LEU A 401 -6.80 -22.07 -9.70
CA LEU A 401 -6.29 -23.35 -9.19
C LEU A 401 -5.32 -24.00 -10.17
N ALA A 402 -5.69 -24.06 -11.46
CA ALA A 402 -4.83 -24.58 -12.52
C ALA A 402 -3.54 -23.75 -12.67
N ALA A 403 -3.65 -22.42 -12.62
CA ALA A 403 -2.49 -21.52 -12.65
C ALA A 403 -1.61 -21.69 -11.40
N GLY A 404 -2.20 -21.98 -10.23
CA GLY A 404 -1.49 -22.30 -9.00
C GLY A 404 -0.64 -23.58 -9.15
N CYS A 405 -1.17 -24.59 -9.84
CA CYS A 405 -0.40 -25.79 -10.18
C CYS A 405 0.80 -25.47 -11.09
N LEU A 406 0.68 -24.51 -12.02
CA LEU A 406 1.81 -24.08 -12.85
C LEU A 406 2.92 -23.41 -12.01
N LEU A 407 2.59 -22.79 -10.88
CA LEU A 407 3.59 -22.22 -9.96
C LEU A 407 4.48 -23.28 -9.30
N LEU A 408 4.07 -24.57 -9.30
CA LEU A 408 4.92 -25.66 -8.79
C LEU A 408 6.10 -25.98 -9.73
N CYS A 409 6.02 -25.58 -11.00
CA CYS A 409 7.06 -25.88 -11.97
C CYS A 409 8.28 -24.97 -11.76
N GLU A 410 9.43 -25.55 -11.43
CA GLU A 410 10.70 -24.84 -11.16
C GLU A 410 11.31 -24.14 -12.40
N ARG A 411 10.72 -24.30 -13.59
CA ARG A 411 11.18 -23.56 -14.78
C ARG A 411 10.59 -22.15 -14.75
N PHE A 412 11.46 -21.14 -14.74
CA PHE A 412 11.09 -19.71 -14.69
C PHE A 412 9.94 -19.34 -15.63
N VAL A 413 10.02 -19.75 -16.91
CA VAL A 413 9.00 -19.43 -17.92
C VAL A 413 7.62 -19.96 -17.53
N VAL A 414 7.54 -21.18 -17.01
CA VAL A 414 6.27 -21.80 -16.60
C VAL A 414 5.74 -21.17 -15.32
N PHE A 415 6.61 -20.94 -14.33
CA PHE A 415 6.27 -20.21 -13.11
C PHE A 415 5.71 -18.82 -13.42
N TYR A 416 6.41 -18.05 -14.26
CA TYR A 416 6.03 -16.68 -14.59
C TYR A 416 4.74 -16.63 -15.42
N PHE A 417 4.56 -17.56 -16.37
CA PHE A 417 3.31 -17.69 -17.09
C PHE A 417 2.14 -18.06 -16.16
N GLY A 418 2.37 -18.96 -15.19
CA GLY A 418 1.43 -19.25 -14.12
C GLY A 418 1.04 -18.01 -13.34
N ALA A 419 2.00 -17.17 -12.95
CA ALA A 419 1.76 -15.91 -12.26
C ALA A 419 0.96 -14.91 -13.10
N LEU A 420 1.26 -14.76 -14.39
CA LEU A 420 0.55 -13.88 -15.33
C LEU A 420 -0.92 -14.27 -15.50
N LEU A 421 -1.26 -15.55 -15.37
CA LEU A 421 -2.64 -16.04 -15.39
C LEU A 421 -3.31 -15.95 -14.01
N PHE A 422 -2.58 -16.33 -12.96
CA PHE A 422 -3.11 -16.42 -11.61
C PHE A 422 -3.53 -15.03 -11.08
N PHE A 423 -2.67 -14.04 -11.26
CA PHE A 423 -2.89 -12.69 -10.74
C PHE A 423 -4.20 -12.07 -11.25
N PRO A 424 -4.45 -11.91 -12.56
CA PRO A 424 -5.69 -11.30 -13.06
C PRO A 424 -6.94 -12.08 -12.65
N MET A 425 -6.89 -13.42 -12.60
CA MET A 425 -8.04 -14.25 -12.18
C MET A 425 -8.39 -14.00 -10.71
N MET A 426 -7.39 -14.00 -9.83
CA MET A 426 -7.59 -13.69 -8.42
C MET A 426 -7.98 -12.24 -8.22
N VAL A 427 -7.48 -11.33 -9.06
CA VAL A 427 -7.83 -9.93 -8.99
C VAL A 427 -9.32 -9.75 -9.28
N LEU A 428 -9.78 -10.18 -10.46
CA LEU A 428 -11.17 -10.03 -10.94
C LEU A 428 -12.20 -10.72 -10.03
N ASN A 429 -11.85 -11.87 -9.48
CA ASN A 429 -12.66 -12.61 -8.51
C ASN A 429 -13.13 -11.70 -7.35
N SER A 430 -12.29 -10.77 -6.87
CA SER A 430 -12.68 -9.84 -5.79
C SER A 430 -13.87 -8.95 -6.14
N GLY A 431 -13.97 -8.51 -7.39
CA GLY A 431 -15.10 -7.69 -7.84
C GLY A 431 -16.39 -8.49 -7.83
N LEU A 432 -16.32 -9.76 -8.25
CA LEU A 432 -17.46 -10.68 -8.27
C LEU A 432 -17.91 -11.09 -6.87
N VAL A 433 -16.98 -11.42 -5.98
CA VAL A 433 -17.29 -11.76 -4.58
C VAL A 433 -17.90 -10.54 -3.87
N MET A 434 -17.36 -9.34 -4.10
CA MET A 434 -17.92 -8.10 -3.55
C MET A 434 -19.32 -7.82 -4.11
N ALA A 435 -19.55 -8.03 -5.41
CA ALA A 435 -20.87 -7.87 -6.02
C ALA A 435 -21.88 -8.85 -5.42
N LYS A 436 -21.53 -10.14 -5.34
CA LYS A 436 -22.36 -11.17 -4.70
C LYS A 436 -22.63 -10.82 -3.24
N MET A 437 -21.62 -10.42 -2.48
CA MET A 437 -21.81 -9.98 -1.10
C MET A 437 -22.81 -8.82 -0.97
N GLN A 438 -22.80 -7.87 -1.91
CA GLN A 438 -23.73 -6.75 -1.93
C GLN A 438 -25.15 -7.15 -2.35
N GLU A 439 -25.33 -8.19 -3.17
CA GLU A 439 -26.64 -8.74 -3.52
C GLU A 439 -27.33 -9.42 -2.32
N TYR A 440 -26.54 -10.01 -1.43
CA TYR A 440 -27.02 -10.65 -0.20
C TYR A 440 -26.86 -9.78 1.05
N ALA A 441 -26.51 -8.50 0.89
CA ALA A 441 -26.41 -7.58 2.03
C ALA A 441 -27.76 -7.44 2.76
N MET A 442 -27.69 -7.25 4.07
CA MET A 442 -28.89 -7.02 4.89
C MET A 442 -29.42 -5.59 4.70
N PRO A 443 -30.66 -5.31 5.16
CA PRO A 443 -31.23 -3.97 5.16
C PRO A 443 -30.39 -2.98 5.96
N ASP A 444 -30.47 -1.71 5.58
CA ASP A 444 -29.79 -0.59 6.24
C ASP A 444 -30.04 -0.59 7.76
N GLY A 445 -28.98 -0.33 8.52
CA GLY A 445 -28.99 -0.33 9.99
C GLY A 445 -28.57 -1.66 10.61
N SER A 446 -28.55 -2.76 9.84
CA SER A 446 -27.92 -4.01 10.28
C SER A 446 -26.40 -3.88 10.34
N LEU A 447 -25.75 -4.68 11.20
CA LEU A 447 -24.29 -4.85 11.19
C LEU A 447 -23.77 -5.42 9.87
N LEU A 448 -24.62 -6.11 9.11
CA LEU A 448 -24.29 -6.64 7.79
C LEU A 448 -25.05 -5.91 6.67
N ASP A 449 -25.33 -4.62 6.88
CA ASP A 449 -25.84 -3.77 5.81
C ASP A 449 -24.79 -3.58 4.70
N ARG A 450 -25.24 -3.14 3.53
CA ARG A 450 -24.39 -3.07 2.33
C ARG A 450 -23.11 -2.25 2.54
N ASN A 451 -23.21 -1.12 3.25
CA ASN A 451 -22.08 -0.22 3.47
C ASN A 451 -21.13 -0.79 4.53
N THR A 452 -21.66 -1.25 5.66
CA THR A 452 -20.89 -1.86 6.75
C THR A 452 -20.18 -3.11 6.25
N THR A 453 -20.86 -4.00 5.53
CA THR A 453 -20.23 -5.21 5.00
C THR A 453 -19.17 -4.90 3.96
N THR A 454 -19.37 -3.90 3.09
CA THR A 454 -18.33 -3.50 2.13
C THR A 454 -17.10 -3.00 2.85
N VAL A 455 -17.26 -2.09 3.82
CA VAL A 455 -16.14 -1.52 4.59
C VAL A 455 -15.46 -2.58 5.45
N LEU A 456 -16.24 -3.42 6.15
CA LEU A 456 -15.73 -4.54 6.94
C LEU A 456 -14.95 -5.53 6.07
N GLY A 457 -15.46 -5.85 4.88
CA GLY A 457 -14.79 -6.71 3.90
C GLY A 457 -13.45 -6.14 3.46
N LEU A 458 -13.36 -4.82 3.25
CA LEU A 458 -12.10 -4.15 2.91
C LEU A 458 -11.12 -4.12 4.09
N ILE A 459 -11.59 -3.83 5.31
CA ILE A 459 -10.79 -3.87 6.54
C ILE A 459 -10.19 -5.26 6.71
N MET A 460 -11.01 -6.31 6.63
CA MET A 460 -10.55 -7.69 6.76
C MET A 460 -9.61 -8.08 5.62
N ALA A 461 -9.93 -7.70 4.39
CA ALA A 461 -9.09 -7.96 3.22
C ALA A 461 -7.71 -7.30 3.31
N ASP A 462 -7.61 -6.07 3.80
CA ASP A 462 -6.33 -5.38 3.90
C ASP A 462 -5.54 -5.80 5.16
N PHE A 463 -6.21 -5.98 6.30
CA PHE A 463 -5.55 -6.40 7.54
C PHE A 463 -5.15 -7.88 7.48
N PHE A 464 -6.13 -8.76 7.31
CA PHE A 464 -5.92 -10.20 7.33
C PHE A 464 -5.37 -10.72 6.00
N GLY A 465 -5.85 -10.15 4.89
CA GLY A 465 -5.41 -10.53 3.56
C GLY A 465 -4.03 -9.97 3.22
N ARG A 466 -3.97 -8.70 2.86
CA ARG A 466 -2.71 -8.11 2.36
C ARG A 466 -1.63 -7.93 3.43
N GLY A 467 -2.04 -7.61 4.66
CA GLY A 467 -1.11 -7.51 5.78
C GLY A 467 -0.35 -8.81 6.02
N PHE A 468 -1.06 -9.90 6.32
CA PHE A 468 -0.41 -11.18 6.59
C PHE A 468 0.07 -11.91 5.33
N GLY A 469 -0.49 -11.66 4.14
CA GLY A 469 -0.07 -12.33 2.91
C GLY A 469 1.41 -12.07 2.56
N ALA A 470 1.89 -10.85 2.82
CA ALA A 470 3.30 -10.52 2.68
C ALA A 470 4.18 -11.28 3.68
N ILE A 471 3.75 -11.35 4.94
CA ILE A 471 4.46 -12.03 6.03
C ILE A 471 4.52 -13.54 5.77
N SER A 472 3.38 -14.17 5.44
CA SER A 472 3.28 -15.61 5.19
C SER A 472 4.20 -16.03 4.04
N THR A 473 4.30 -15.23 2.99
CA THR A 473 5.15 -15.56 1.84
C THR A 473 6.62 -15.58 2.19
N ARG A 474 7.09 -14.63 3.01
CA ARG A 474 8.48 -14.64 3.47
C ARG A 474 8.78 -15.91 4.25
N ILE A 475 7.84 -16.36 5.09
CA ILE A 475 7.95 -17.62 5.83
C ILE A 475 7.97 -18.81 4.86
N ASP A 476 6.99 -18.90 3.96
CA ASP A 476 6.83 -20.00 3.00
C ASP A 476 8.06 -20.20 2.11
N VAL A 477 8.58 -19.10 1.53
CA VAL A 477 9.77 -19.14 0.67
C VAL A 477 11.02 -19.53 1.47
N THR A 478 11.11 -19.15 2.74
CA THR A 478 12.23 -19.55 3.62
C THR A 478 12.16 -21.03 3.97
N LEU A 479 10.97 -21.56 4.25
CA LEU A 479 10.79 -22.94 4.70
C LEU A 479 10.95 -23.98 3.58
N GLY A 480 10.51 -23.67 2.36
CA GLY A 480 10.60 -24.63 1.26
C GLY A 480 10.59 -24.02 -0.13
N GLY A 481 11.06 -22.78 -0.25
CA GLY A 481 11.26 -22.10 -1.53
C GLY A 481 9.97 -21.97 -2.34
N GLN A 482 10.10 -22.17 -3.65
CA GLN A 482 9.00 -22.05 -4.59
C GLN A 482 7.88 -23.09 -4.34
N ARG A 483 8.23 -24.31 -3.92
CA ARG A 483 7.26 -25.41 -3.77
C ARG A 483 6.25 -25.12 -2.67
N VAL A 484 6.72 -24.76 -1.46
CA VAL A 484 5.84 -24.42 -0.33
C VAL A 484 4.99 -23.19 -0.67
N PHE A 485 5.61 -22.16 -1.26
CA PHE A 485 4.88 -20.98 -1.74
C PHE A 485 3.74 -21.34 -2.71
N ALA A 486 4.00 -22.18 -3.71
CA ALA A 486 2.98 -22.59 -4.68
C ALA A 486 1.87 -23.45 -4.03
N LEU A 487 2.22 -24.36 -3.11
CA LEU A 487 1.24 -25.14 -2.35
C LEU A 487 0.34 -24.24 -1.49
N THR A 488 0.88 -23.18 -0.87
CA THR A 488 0.09 -22.20 -0.14
C THR A 488 -0.90 -21.49 -1.07
N GLN A 489 -0.45 -21.06 -2.26
CA GLN A 489 -1.35 -20.42 -3.25
C GLN A 489 -2.48 -21.36 -3.68
N ILE A 490 -2.15 -22.61 -4.00
CA ILE A 490 -3.14 -23.65 -4.35
C ILE A 490 -4.14 -23.84 -3.21
N THR A 491 -3.66 -23.92 -1.97
CA THR A 491 -4.50 -24.13 -0.78
C THR A 491 -5.50 -23.00 -0.58
N PHE A 492 -5.05 -21.74 -0.67
CA PHE A 492 -5.93 -20.58 -0.52
C PHE A 492 -6.99 -20.50 -1.63
N VAL A 493 -6.64 -20.84 -2.88
CA VAL A 493 -7.60 -20.87 -4.00
C VAL A 493 -8.58 -22.03 -3.85
N ALA A 494 -8.12 -23.22 -3.48
CA ALA A 494 -8.97 -24.38 -3.23
C ALA A 494 -9.97 -24.12 -2.11
N LEU A 495 -9.53 -23.48 -1.02
CA LEU A 495 -10.42 -23.07 0.07
C LEU A 495 -11.43 -22.02 -0.40
N SER A 496 -11.01 -21.04 -1.19
CA SER A 496 -11.92 -20.04 -1.78
C SER A 496 -12.96 -20.68 -2.70
N LEU A 497 -12.57 -21.69 -3.48
CA LEU A 497 -13.46 -22.49 -4.32
C LEU A 497 -14.48 -23.27 -3.48
N LEU A 498 -14.03 -23.90 -2.39
CA LEU A 498 -14.93 -24.60 -1.47
C LEU A 498 -15.97 -23.63 -0.87
N LEU A 499 -15.54 -22.46 -0.39
CA LEU A 499 -16.45 -21.44 0.15
C LEU A 499 -17.46 -20.96 -0.90
N HIS A 500 -17.03 -20.82 -2.16
CA HIS A 500 -17.92 -20.46 -3.26
C HIS A 500 -18.99 -21.53 -3.50
N LEU A 501 -18.61 -22.82 -3.54
CA LEU A 501 -19.54 -23.93 -3.73
C LEU A 501 -20.56 -24.02 -2.59
N VAL A 502 -20.11 -23.85 -1.34
CA VAL A 502 -21.00 -23.82 -0.16
C VAL A 502 -21.97 -22.64 -0.24
N SER A 503 -21.49 -21.47 -0.70
CA SER A 503 -22.33 -20.30 -0.90
C SER A 503 -23.41 -20.54 -1.97
N ASP A 504 -23.07 -21.15 -3.10
CA ASP A 504 -24.03 -21.48 -4.16
C ASP A 504 -25.07 -22.50 -3.70
N PHE A 505 -24.64 -23.54 -2.97
CA PHE A 505 -25.54 -24.52 -2.38
C PHE A 505 -26.55 -23.87 -1.42
N THR A 506 -26.09 -22.94 -0.58
CA THR A 506 -26.93 -22.19 0.37
C THR A 506 -27.97 -21.32 -0.33
N VAL A 507 -27.62 -20.75 -1.49
CA VAL A 507 -28.56 -19.97 -2.31
C VAL A 507 -29.58 -20.88 -2.99
N ALA A 508 -29.13 -22.02 -3.55
CA ALA A 508 -29.97 -22.97 -4.23
C ALA A 508 -31.04 -23.57 -3.28
N SER A 509 -30.65 -23.99 -2.08
CA SER A 509 -31.59 -24.54 -1.08
C SER A 509 -32.71 -23.55 -0.73
N ARG A 510 -32.39 -22.26 -0.56
CA ARG A 510 -33.39 -21.22 -0.31
C ARG A 510 -34.36 -21.05 -1.47
N SER A 511 -33.90 -21.17 -2.71
CA SER A 511 -34.76 -21.04 -3.89
C SER A 511 -35.80 -22.18 -3.97
N VAL A 512 -35.41 -23.38 -3.53
CA VAL A 512 -36.30 -24.55 -3.44
C VAL A 512 -37.33 -24.34 -2.33
N ASP A 513 -36.90 -23.91 -1.14
CA ASP A 513 -37.82 -23.63 -0.02
C ASP A 513 -38.83 -22.54 -0.34
N ALA A 514 -38.41 -21.49 -1.05
CA ALA A 514 -39.30 -20.40 -1.46
C ALA A 514 -40.36 -20.88 -2.46
N LYS A 515 -39.97 -21.72 -3.43
CA LYS A 515 -40.92 -22.35 -4.36
C LYS A 515 -41.87 -23.30 -3.65
N ALA A 516 -41.38 -24.11 -2.72
CA ALA A 516 -42.20 -25.02 -1.93
C ALA A 516 -43.26 -24.27 -1.10
N ARG A 517 -42.88 -23.14 -0.47
CA ARG A 517 -43.84 -22.29 0.26
C ARG A 517 -44.86 -21.63 -0.65
N HIS A 518 -44.47 -21.24 -1.86
CA HIS A 518 -45.42 -20.67 -2.83
C HIS A 518 -46.42 -21.71 -3.34
N LEU A 519 -46.01 -22.97 -3.48
CA LEU A 519 -46.90 -24.08 -3.85
C LEU A 519 -47.81 -24.54 -2.70
N GLN A 520 -47.38 -24.35 -1.45
CA GLN A 520 -48.17 -24.70 -0.26
C GLN A 520 -49.05 -23.55 0.26
N ALA A 521 -48.83 -22.32 -0.20
CA ALA A 521 -49.72 -21.21 0.12
C ALA A 521 -51.10 -21.57 -0.46
N PRO A 522 -52.13 -21.79 0.38
CA PRO A 522 -53.45 -22.13 -0.11
C PRO A 522 -53.85 -21.08 -1.13
N GLU A 523 -54.30 -21.52 -2.31
CA GLU A 523 -54.93 -20.66 -3.29
C GLU A 523 -56.12 -20.03 -2.56
N ILE A 524 -55.93 -18.82 -2.04
CA ILE A 524 -57.02 -18.03 -1.52
C ILE A 524 -57.82 -17.72 -2.78
N GLU A 525 -58.80 -18.58 -3.08
CA GLU A 525 -59.79 -18.31 -4.11
C GLU A 525 -60.22 -16.86 -3.88
N PRO A 526 -60.11 -15.98 -4.89
CA PRO A 526 -60.61 -14.62 -4.75
C PRO A 526 -62.10 -14.74 -4.55
N HIS A 527 -62.54 -14.83 -3.29
CA HIS A 527 -63.93 -14.76 -2.92
C HIS A 527 -64.44 -13.49 -3.56
N THR A 528 -65.29 -13.68 -4.56
CA THR A 528 -66.07 -12.66 -5.23
C THR A 528 -66.68 -11.77 -4.16
N ALA A 529 -66.12 -10.56 -4.02
CA ALA A 529 -66.81 -9.46 -3.36
C ALA A 529 -68.03 -9.15 -4.24
N ILE A 530 -69.13 -9.83 -3.94
CA ILE A 530 -70.48 -9.42 -4.33
C ILE A 530 -70.95 -8.50 -3.20
N GLU A 531 -71.12 -7.23 -3.58
CA GLU A 531 -71.86 -6.12 -2.96
C GLU A 531 -71.46 -5.62 -1.55
#